data_AF-A0A8E1WBZ9-F1
#
_entry.id   AF-A0A8E1WBZ9-F1
#
_cell.length_a   1.000
_cell.length_b   1.000
_cell.length_c   1.000
_cell.angle_alpha   90.00
_cell.angle_beta   90.00
_cell.angle_gamma   90.00
#
_symmetry.space_group_name_H-M   'P 1'
#
loop_
_entity.id
_entity.type
_entity.pdbx_description
1 polymer ?
#
loop_
_entity_poly.entity_id
_entity_poly.type
_entity_poly.pdbx_seq_one_letter_code
_entity_poly.pdbx_strand_id
1 'polypeptide(L)'
;MVAAMLNNIESETEMADLIIVYWRDIPAQVIVKKGRQNAKRELPLRFTEAIDMCAMRTGAGDTDAYLAEWRKAEPIPVSDDLEAEADRAMAEIDANFTRERLVALVKAGGKEDG
;
A
#
# COMPACT_ATOMS: atom_id res chain seq x y z
N MET A 1 -22.08 41.41 9.70
CA MET A 1 -20.85 40.87 10.33
C MET A 1 -21.12 39.47 10.91
N VAL A 2 -21.70 38.56 10.12
CA VAL A 2 -22.05 37.18 10.57
C VAL A 2 -21.72 36.14 9.49
N ALA A 3 -21.71 36.52 8.21
CA ALA A 3 -21.42 35.60 7.10
C ALA A 3 -19.93 35.17 6.96
N ALA A 4 -19.00 35.77 7.71
CA ALA A 4 -17.58 35.42 7.67
C ALA A 4 -17.16 34.44 8.78
N MET A 5 -18.07 34.04 9.68
CA MET A 5 -17.75 33.18 10.83
C MET A 5 -18.06 31.68 10.61
N LEU A 6 -18.67 31.29 9.48
CA LEU A 6 -19.18 29.91 9.30
C LEU A 6 -18.39 29.00 8.34
N ASN A 7 -17.38 29.49 7.62
CA ASN A 7 -16.57 28.63 6.73
C ASN A 7 -15.20 28.25 7.32
N ASN A 8 -15.04 28.34 8.65
CA ASN A 8 -13.82 27.95 9.36
C ASN A 8 -14.00 26.62 10.14
N ILE A 9 -14.91 25.76 9.68
CA ILE A 9 -15.20 24.45 10.31
C ILE A 9 -15.02 23.32 9.29
N GLU A 10 -13.88 23.28 8.60
CA GLU A 10 -13.30 22.06 8.00
C GLU A 10 -11.77 22.12 8.05
N SER A 11 -11.21 22.73 9.10
CA SER A 11 -9.83 22.42 9.49
C SER A 11 -9.89 21.38 10.59
N GLU A 12 -10.48 20.23 10.27
CA GLU A 12 -9.95 18.99 10.86
C GLU A 12 -8.48 18.97 10.48
N THR A 13 -7.63 18.78 11.48
CA THR A 13 -6.19 18.62 11.29
C THR A 13 -6.03 17.50 10.27
N GLU A 14 -5.70 17.80 9.01
CA GLU A 14 -5.60 16.77 7.95
C GLU A 14 -4.59 15.73 8.42
N MET A 15 -5.08 14.61 8.94
CA MET A 15 -4.28 13.46 9.30
C MET A 15 -3.56 12.96 8.05
N ALA A 16 -2.40 12.34 8.21
CA ALA A 16 -1.74 11.76 7.05
C ALA A 16 -2.53 10.54 6.56
N ASP A 17 -2.53 10.30 5.25
CA ASP A 17 -3.11 9.12 4.64
C ASP A 17 -2.05 8.04 4.48
N LEU A 18 -2.24 6.88 5.10
CA LEU A 18 -1.52 5.65 4.78
C LEU A 18 -2.15 4.97 3.57
N ILE A 19 -1.36 4.72 2.55
CA ILE A 19 -1.76 4.05 1.30
C ILE A 19 -0.79 2.90 1.06
N ILE A 20 -1.33 1.70 0.89
CA ILE A 20 -0.55 0.52 0.50
C ILE A 20 -0.77 0.26 -0.99
N VAL A 21 0.33 0.08 -1.71
CA VAL A 21 0.34 -0.30 -3.12
C VAL A 21 0.49 -1.82 -3.20
N TYR A 22 -0.37 -2.44 -3.99
CA TYR A 22 -0.40 -3.88 -4.23
C TYR A 22 -0.21 -4.16 -5.71
N TRP A 23 0.40 -5.31 -5.99
CA TRP A 23 0.20 -6.02 -7.23
C TRP A 23 -0.73 -7.19 -6.95
N ARG A 24 -1.94 -7.16 -7.54
CA ARG A 24 -3.07 -8.01 -7.09
C ARG A 24 -3.24 -7.93 -5.58
N ASP A 25 -3.03 -9.01 -4.83
CA ASP A 25 -3.14 -9.05 -3.36
C ASP A 25 -1.78 -9.13 -2.64
N ILE A 26 -0.67 -9.01 -3.37
CA ILE A 26 0.68 -8.96 -2.78
C ILE A 26 1.07 -7.48 -2.59
N PRO A 27 1.32 -7.02 -1.34
CA PRO A 27 1.74 -5.65 -1.11
C PRO A 27 3.17 -5.44 -1.60
N ALA A 28 3.47 -4.23 -2.09
CA ALA A 28 4.77 -3.87 -2.64
C ALA A 28 5.38 -2.62 -1.99
N GLN A 29 4.54 -1.62 -1.69
CA GLN A 29 5.00 -0.34 -1.19
C GLN A 29 3.99 0.27 -0.21
N VAL A 30 4.52 0.96 0.79
CA VAL A 30 3.79 1.82 1.71
C VAL A 30 4.06 3.28 1.35
N ILE A 31 3.02 4.10 1.33
CA ILE A 31 3.08 5.54 1.12
C ILE A 31 2.26 6.21 2.21
N VAL A 32 2.87 7.08 3.01
CA VAL A 32 2.16 7.96 3.94
C VAL A 32 2.24 9.38 3.40
N LYS A 33 1.12 10.06 3.20
CA LYS A 33 1.10 11.42 2.62
C LYS A 33 0.28 12.39 3.45
N LYS A 34 0.71 13.65 3.52
CA LYS A 34 -0.04 14.75 4.13
C LYS A 34 0.20 16.02 3.31
N GLY A 35 -0.84 16.49 2.61
CA GLY A 35 -0.72 17.58 1.65
C GLY A 35 0.37 17.32 0.60
N ARG A 36 1.46 18.11 0.65
CA ARG A 36 2.62 17.96 -0.26
C ARG A 36 3.74 17.05 0.27
N GLN A 37 3.68 16.67 1.56
CA GLN A 37 4.68 15.82 2.19
C GLN A 37 4.32 14.34 1.98
N ASN A 38 5.33 13.50 1.78
CA ASN A 38 5.14 12.06 1.75
C ASN A 38 6.38 11.32 2.28
N ALA A 39 6.14 10.20 2.96
CA ALA A 39 7.13 9.18 3.27
C ALA A 39 6.77 7.90 2.51
N LYS A 40 7.78 7.18 2.02
CA LYS A 40 7.60 5.92 1.29
C LYS A 40 8.50 4.85 1.88
N ARG A 41 8.00 3.61 1.87
CA ARG A 41 8.78 2.42 2.21
C ARG A 41 8.50 1.32 1.20
N GLU A 42 9.56 0.80 0.61
CA GLU A 42 9.50 -0.42 -0.19
C GLU A 42 9.51 -1.61 0.77
N LEU A 43 8.73 -2.64 0.45
CA LEU A 43 8.76 -3.88 1.22
C LEU A 43 10.02 -4.69 0.90
N PRO A 44 10.43 -5.59 1.81
CA PRO A 44 11.61 -6.43 1.59
C PRO A 44 11.56 -7.24 0.28
N LEU A 45 12.73 -7.60 -0.24
CA LEU A 45 12.89 -8.24 -1.55
C LEU A 45 11.97 -9.46 -1.79
N ARG A 46 11.63 -10.21 -0.72
CA ARG A 46 10.74 -11.37 -0.79
C ARG A 46 9.34 -11.07 -1.37
N PHE A 47 8.86 -9.83 -1.24
CA PHE A 47 7.59 -9.40 -1.80
C PHE A 47 7.69 -9.21 -3.32
N THR A 48 8.73 -8.52 -3.77
CA THR A 48 9.02 -8.35 -5.21
C THR A 48 9.24 -9.69 -5.89
N GLU A 49 10.02 -10.59 -5.27
CA GLU A 49 10.20 -11.95 -5.78
C GLU A 49 8.88 -12.72 -5.88
N ALA A 50 7.98 -12.56 -4.90
CA ALA A 50 6.65 -13.17 -4.96
C ALA A 50 5.79 -12.63 -6.10
N ILE A 51 5.82 -11.31 -6.33
CA ILE A 51 5.13 -10.66 -7.46
C ILE A 51 5.66 -11.21 -8.79
N ASP A 52 6.97 -11.26 -8.96
CA ASP A 52 7.61 -11.72 -10.21
C ASP A 52 7.32 -13.20 -10.47
N MET A 53 7.47 -14.06 -9.45
CA MET A 53 7.11 -15.48 -9.55
C MET A 53 5.64 -15.67 -9.93
N CYS A 54 4.76 -14.83 -9.38
CA CYS A 54 3.35 -14.89 -9.69
C CYS A 54 3.06 -14.45 -11.13
N ALA A 55 3.63 -13.33 -11.57
CA ALA A 55 3.46 -12.80 -12.91
C ALA A 55 3.91 -13.82 -13.97
N MET A 56 5.08 -14.42 -13.77
CA MET A 56 5.59 -15.49 -14.62
C MET A 56 4.66 -16.71 -14.63
N ARG A 57 4.15 -17.13 -13.47
CA ARG A 57 3.25 -18.29 -13.35
C ARG A 57 1.91 -18.08 -14.06
N THR A 58 1.34 -16.89 -13.97
CA THR A 58 0.03 -16.59 -14.58
C THR A 58 0.12 -16.15 -16.04
N GLY A 59 1.31 -16.17 -16.65
CA GLY A 59 1.52 -15.64 -17.99
C GLY A 59 1.33 -14.12 -18.08
N ALA A 60 1.30 -13.42 -16.94
CA ALA A 60 1.27 -11.96 -16.86
C ALA A 60 2.70 -11.39 -16.86
N GLY A 61 3.65 -12.14 -17.41
CA GLY A 61 5.05 -11.73 -17.53
C GLY A 61 5.28 -10.69 -18.64
N ASP A 62 4.29 -10.49 -19.52
CA ASP A 62 4.28 -9.36 -20.45
C ASP A 62 4.01 -8.05 -19.69
N THR A 63 4.78 -7.01 -20.01
CA THR A 63 4.80 -5.73 -19.27
C THR A 63 3.41 -5.11 -19.12
N ASP A 64 2.54 -5.18 -20.13
CA ASP A 64 1.21 -4.56 -20.07
C ASP A 64 0.26 -5.27 -19.11
N ALA A 65 0.25 -6.61 -19.11
CA ALA A 65 -0.56 -7.40 -18.19
C ALA A 65 -0.04 -7.29 -16.75
N TYR A 66 1.28 -7.23 -16.58
CA TYR A 66 1.91 -6.97 -15.29
C TYR A 66 1.52 -5.61 -14.73
N LEU A 67 1.58 -4.55 -15.55
CA LEU A 67 1.30 -3.18 -15.12
C LEU A 67 -0.19 -2.93 -14.83
N ALA A 68 -1.09 -3.65 -15.50
CA ALA A 68 -2.54 -3.50 -15.33
C ALA A 68 -3.06 -3.97 -13.95
N GLU A 69 -2.30 -4.81 -13.25
CA GLU A 69 -2.73 -5.46 -11.99
C GLU A 69 -2.31 -4.68 -10.74
N TRP A 70 -1.66 -3.53 -10.91
CA TRP A 70 -1.29 -2.65 -9.80
C TRP A 70 -2.50 -1.88 -9.29
N ARG A 71 -2.69 -1.89 -7.97
CA ARG A 71 -3.76 -1.16 -7.29
C ARG A 71 -3.27 -0.48 -6.02
N LYS A 72 -3.96 0.58 -5.62
CA LYS A 72 -3.78 1.22 -4.31
C LYS A 72 -4.95 0.82 -3.41
N ALA A 73 -4.68 0.49 -2.16
CA ALA A 73 -5.72 0.35 -1.17
C ALA A 73 -6.39 1.70 -0.88
N GLU A 74 -7.56 1.62 -0.26
CA GLU A 74 -8.23 2.79 0.29
C GLU A 74 -7.32 3.48 1.33
N PRO A 75 -7.21 4.82 1.30
CA PRO A 75 -6.42 5.55 2.26
C PRO A 75 -6.92 5.33 3.69
N ILE A 76 -6.00 5.07 4.61
CA ILE A 76 -6.29 4.92 6.04
C ILE A 76 -5.72 6.15 6.76
N PRO A 77 -6.55 6.94 7.47
CA PRO A 77 -6.05 8.06 8.26
C PRO A 77 -5.10 7.59 9.36
N VAL A 78 -3.92 8.20 9.45
CA VAL A 78 -2.87 7.92 10.44
C VAL A 78 -2.29 9.22 11.03
N SER A 79 -1.37 9.10 11.98
CA SER A 79 -0.76 10.27 12.62
C SER A 79 0.07 11.12 11.64
N ASP A 80 0.42 12.32 12.08
CA ASP A 80 1.22 13.27 11.29
C ASP A 80 2.72 12.92 11.23
N ASP A 81 3.16 11.88 11.94
CA ASP A 81 4.54 11.40 11.87
C ASP A 81 4.72 10.44 10.68
N LEU A 82 4.80 11.03 9.49
CA LEU A 82 4.84 10.30 8.21
C LEU A 82 5.91 9.19 8.19
N GLU A 83 7.10 9.46 8.74
CA GLU A 83 8.21 8.50 8.74
C GLU A 83 7.93 7.34 9.69
N ALA A 84 7.52 7.62 10.93
CA ALA A 84 7.19 6.58 11.91
C ALA A 84 5.99 5.74 11.46
N GLU A 85 4.99 6.36 10.84
CA GLU A 85 3.84 5.68 10.26
C GLU A 85 4.23 4.76 9.12
N ALA A 86 5.10 5.21 8.22
CA ALA A 86 5.56 4.41 7.09
C ALA A 86 6.40 3.22 7.56
N ASP A 87 7.30 3.42 8.54
CA ASP A 87 8.10 2.34 9.14
C ASP A 87 7.23 1.32 9.88
N ARG A 88 6.26 1.80 10.67
CA ARG A 88 5.32 0.95 11.40
C ARG A 88 4.49 0.09 10.44
N ALA A 89 3.89 0.71 9.43
CA ALA A 89 3.08 0.00 8.45
C ALA A 89 3.91 -1.01 7.63
N MET A 90 5.13 -0.66 7.23
CA MET A 90 6.04 -1.59 6.57
C MET A 90 6.35 -2.80 7.46
N ALA A 91 6.70 -2.57 8.73
CA ALA A 91 7.02 -3.64 9.67
C ALA A 91 5.81 -4.55 9.97
N GLU A 92 4.61 -3.96 10.08
CA GLU A 92 3.37 -4.71 10.28
C GLU A 92 3.04 -5.58 9.06
N ILE A 93 3.15 -5.04 7.86
CA ILE A 93 2.97 -5.82 6.63
C ILE A 93 4.01 -6.92 6.53
N ASP A 94 5.29 -6.63 6.81
CA ASP A 94 6.35 -7.64 6.79
C ASP A 94 6.05 -8.80 7.75
N ALA A 95 5.60 -8.49 8.97
CA ALA A 95 5.22 -9.50 9.95
C ALA A 95 3.98 -10.32 9.55
N ASN A 96 2.97 -9.68 8.97
CA ASN A 96 1.69 -10.31 8.58
C ASN A 96 1.78 -11.13 7.28
N PHE A 97 2.71 -10.77 6.38
CA PHE A 97 2.97 -11.50 5.14
C PHE A 97 4.22 -12.37 5.32
N THR A 98 4.03 -13.46 6.06
CA THR A 98 5.05 -14.48 6.24
C THR A 98 5.43 -15.12 4.91
N ARG A 99 6.60 -15.75 4.87
CA ARG A 99 7.05 -16.52 3.69
C ARG A 99 6.00 -17.53 3.23
N GLU A 100 5.33 -18.19 4.15
CA GLU A 100 4.30 -19.20 3.86
C GLU A 100 3.08 -18.59 3.17
N ARG A 101 2.61 -17.43 3.65
CA ARG A 101 1.51 -16.68 3.02
C ARG A 101 1.89 -16.18 1.63
N LEU A 102 3.10 -15.64 1.46
CA LEU A 102 3.58 -15.23 0.13
C LEU A 102 3.66 -16.41 -0.85
N VAL A 103 4.12 -17.58 -0.40
CA VAL A 103 4.13 -18.79 -1.23
C VAL A 103 2.71 -19.24 -1.58
N ALA A 104 1.76 -19.14 -0.65
CA ALA A 104 0.36 -19.45 -0.93
C ALA A 104 -0.23 -18.51 -1.99
N LEU A 105 0.01 -17.19 -1.86
CA LEU A 105 -0.36 -16.18 -2.85
C LEU A 105 0.23 -16.49 -4.23
N VAL A 106 1.52 -16.80 -4.31
CA VAL A 106 2.18 -17.19 -5.57
C VAL A 106 1.49 -18.40 -6.22
N LYS A 107 1.14 -19.42 -5.42
CA LYS A 107 0.44 -20.61 -5.92
C LYS A 107 -0.96 -20.29 -6.45
N ALA A 108 -1.65 -19.35 -5.80
CA ALA A 108 -2.98 -18.86 -6.17
C ALA A 108 -2.98 -17.80 -7.29
N GLY A 109 -1.82 -17.49 -7.88
CA GLY A 109 -1.75 -16.46 -8.92
C GLY A 109 -1.91 -15.04 -8.37
N GLY A 110 -1.46 -14.80 -7.14
CA GLY A 110 -1.33 -13.48 -6.53
C GLY A 110 -2.63 -12.95 -5.98
N LYS A 111 -3.64 -13.83 -5.86
CA LYS A 111 -4.94 -13.51 -5.30
C LYS A 111 -5.14 -14.27 -4.00
N GLU A 112 -5.67 -13.61 -2.97
CA GLU A 112 -6.17 -14.34 -1.80
C GLU A 112 -7.47 -15.03 -2.24
N ASP A 113 -7.44 -16.35 -2.40
CA ASP A 113 -8.67 -17.14 -2.56
C ASP A 113 -9.61 -16.83 -1.38
N GLY A 114 -10.83 -16.37 -1.70
CA GLY A 114 -11.93 -16.26 -0.75
C GLY A 114 -12.60 -17.59 -0.49
#